data_AF-A0A969WWB4-F1
#
_entry.id   AF-A0A969WWB4-F1
#
_cell.length_a   1.000
_cell.length_b   1.000
_cell.length_c   1.000
_cell.angle_alpha   90.00
_cell.angle_beta   90.00
_cell.angle_gamma   90.00
#
_symmetry.space_group_name_H-M   'P 1'
#
loop_
_entity.id
_entity.type
_entity.pdbx_description
1 polymer ?
#
loop_
_entity_poly.entity_id
_entity_poly.type
_entity_poly.pdbx_seq_one_letter_code
_entity_poly.pdbx_strand_id
1 'polypeptide(L)'
;ELNEWVINQIKPCVEGQGAFQEKLAKYFYVPEYSTFEKRILRAAHYLATSWEFEIIHNLNKGFFGLEQTKQNITNEVEEFYDLAGVQKYVLGKKTRNFMDLVGQLRFQQRWAQSPRVPETSVLGHMLIVAILTYLFSVKMGASERRIYNNFMAGLFHDLPEVLTRDIVSPVKRSVEGLEEIIKDIERSQFDAKLLPLLPRQWHREIRYFLEDEFQSKIVRDGQPEFCSSDEINQSYNENQFNPLDGELVKLCDQLAAYIEASMSILYGIKAPDLLRGKEQIYKKYAGRQIGGLEFKPYFDYFSSMA
;
A
#
# COMPACT_ATOMS: atom_id res chain seq x y z
N GLU A 1 -19.42 -9.30 21.89
CA GLU A 1 -20.01 -7.94 21.87
C GLU A 1 -19.24 -6.98 20.95
N LEU A 2 -18.03 -6.51 21.28
CA LEU A 2 -17.32 -5.54 20.41
C LEU A 2 -17.01 -6.07 18.99
N ASN A 3 -16.43 -7.27 18.87
CA ASN A 3 -16.12 -7.87 17.55
C ASN A 3 -17.38 -8.05 16.69
N GLU A 4 -18.50 -8.37 17.32
CA GLU A 4 -19.79 -8.55 16.66
C GLU A 4 -20.34 -7.24 16.13
N TRP A 5 -20.27 -6.19 16.97
CA TRP A 5 -20.62 -4.85 16.55
C TRP A 5 -19.77 -4.39 15.36
N VAL A 6 -18.45 -4.57 15.40
CA VAL A 6 -17.53 -4.21 14.30
C VAL A 6 -17.90 -4.93 13.00
N ILE A 7 -18.12 -6.25 13.05
CA ILE A 7 -18.49 -7.03 11.87
C ILE A 7 -19.84 -6.56 11.30
N ASN A 8 -20.82 -6.27 12.16
CA ASN A 8 -22.13 -5.78 11.73
C ASN A 8 -22.07 -4.39 11.09
N GLN A 9 -21.17 -3.50 11.56
CA GLN A 9 -20.96 -2.19 10.93
C GLN A 9 -20.27 -2.30 9.56
N ILE A 10 -19.35 -3.25 9.39
CA ILE A 10 -18.59 -3.42 8.15
C ILE A 10 -19.42 -4.17 7.09
N LYS A 11 -20.28 -5.10 7.50
CA LYS A 11 -21.04 -6.00 6.61
C LYS A 11 -21.73 -5.30 5.43
N PRO A 12 -22.47 -4.19 5.60
CA PRO A 12 -23.11 -3.50 4.46
C PRO A 12 -22.11 -2.94 3.45
N CYS A 13 -20.89 -2.60 3.89
CA CYS A 13 -19.85 -2.01 3.03
C CYS A 13 -19.08 -3.06 2.23
N VAL A 14 -19.13 -4.33 2.62
CA VAL A 14 -18.37 -5.43 2.01
C VAL A 14 -19.26 -6.54 1.45
N GLU A 15 -20.55 -6.24 1.29
CA GLU A 15 -21.48 -7.15 0.64
C GLU A 15 -21.05 -7.41 -0.81
N GLY A 16 -21.02 -8.68 -1.20
CA GLY A 16 -20.51 -9.09 -2.52
C GLY A 16 -18.98 -9.07 -2.65
N GLN A 17 -18.22 -8.85 -1.58
CA GLN A 17 -16.76 -8.84 -1.59
C GLN A 17 -16.14 -10.25 -1.47
N GLY A 18 -16.71 -11.23 -2.17
CA GLY A 18 -16.26 -12.62 -2.18
C GLY A 18 -16.05 -13.21 -0.78
N ALA A 19 -14.94 -13.93 -0.59
CA ALA A 19 -14.59 -14.58 0.68
C ALA A 19 -14.10 -13.61 1.78
N PHE A 20 -14.06 -12.29 1.53
CA PHE A 20 -13.53 -11.33 2.50
C PHE A 20 -14.27 -11.36 3.83
N GLN A 21 -15.60 -11.30 3.78
CA GLN A 21 -16.44 -11.23 4.98
C GLN A 21 -16.28 -12.49 5.85
N GLU A 22 -16.21 -13.67 5.23
CA GLU A 22 -15.98 -14.93 5.92
C GLU A 22 -14.59 -14.95 6.59
N LYS A 23 -13.54 -14.53 5.87
CA LYS A 23 -12.17 -14.44 6.41
C LYS A 23 -12.08 -13.44 7.56
N LEU A 24 -12.76 -12.30 7.46
CA LEU A 24 -12.82 -11.29 8.52
C LEU A 24 -13.49 -11.84 9.79
N ALA A 25 -14.62 -12.55 9.63
CA ALA A 25 -15.30 -13.19 10.76
C ALA A 25 -14.41 -14.26 11.41
N LYS A 26 -13.74 -15.11 10.62
CA LYS A 26 -12.78 -16.10 11.13
C LYS A 26 -11.62 -15.43 11.87
N TYR A 27 -11.09 -14.32 11.36
CA TYR A 27 -10.02 -13.56 12.02
C TYR A 27 -10.40 -13.14 13.44
N PHE A 28 -11.62 -12.66 13.66
CA PHE A 28 -12.08 -12.19 14.96
C PHE A 28 -12.59 -13.30 15.89
N TYR A 29 -13.19 -14.37 15.37
CA TYR A 29 -13.88 -15.38 16.19
C TYR A 29 -13.18 -16.72 16.32
N VAL A 30 -12.24 -17.03 15.44
CA VAL A 30 -11.49 -18.30 15.49
C VAL A 30 -10.07 -17.97 15.94
N PRO A 31 -9.72 -18.22 17.21
CA PRO A 31 -8.38 -17.92 17.75
C PRO A 31 -7.25 -18.55 16.93
N GLU A 32 -7.46 -19.78 16.46
CA GLU A 32 -6.50 -20.59 15.72
C GLU A 32 -6.37 -20.18 14.24
N TYR A 33 -7.27 -19.34 13.74
CA TYR A 33 -7.20 -18.88 12.35
C TYR A 33 -6.04 -17.91 12.16
N SER A 34 -5.12 -18.26 11.26
CA SER A 34 -3.94 -17.45 10.89
C SER A 34 -3.07 -17.05 12.09
N THR A 35 -2.79 -17.99 13.01
CA THR A 35 -2.05 -17.73 14.26
C THR A 35 -0.65 -17.16 14.00
N PHE A 36 0.06 -17.71 13.02
CA PHE A 36 1.40 -17.24 12.67
C PHE A 36 1.36 -15.83 12.07
N GLU A 37 0.43 -15.56 11.16
CA GLU A 37 0.24 -14.25 10.54
C GLU A 37 -0.18 -13.20 11.57
N LYS A 38 -1.13 -13.54 12.46
CA LYS A 38 -1.52 -12.68 13.60
C LYS A 38 -0.32 -12.34 14.47
N ARG A 39 0.57 -13.30 14.71
CA ARG A 39 1.80 -13.08 15.48
C ARG A 39 2.77 -12.15 14.76
N ILE A 40 2.98 -12.35 13.46
CA ILE A 40 3.80 -11.46 12.63
C ILE A 40 3.23 -10.03 12.62
N LEU A 41 1.91 -9.87 12.50
CA LEU A 41 1.25 -8.56 12.53
C LEU A 41 1.40 -7.85 13.89
N ARG A 42 1.28 -8.59 15.00
CA ARG A 42 1.55 -8.03 16.34
C ARG A 42 3.00 -7.60 16.50
N ALA A 43 3.96 -8.41 16.03
CA ALA A 43 5.37 -8.02 16.03
C ALA A 43 5.60 -6.76 15.19
N ALA A 44 5.02 -6.68 13.99
CA ALA A 44 5.12 -5.51 13.12
C ALA A 44 4.55 -4.23 13.79
N HIS A 45 3.43 -4.35 14.51
CA HIS A 45 2.85 -3.25 15.28
C HIS A 45 3.84 -2.70 16.31
N TYR A 46 4.41 -3.55 17.16
CA TYR A 46 5.38 -3.11 18.18
C TYR A 46 6.69 -2.62 17.60
N LEU A 47 7.15 -3.18 16.47
CA LEU A 47 8.31 -2.64 15.75
C LEU A 47 8.06 -1.21 15.26
N ALA A 48 6.87 -0.95 14.70
CA ALA A 48 6.49 0.41 14.29
C ALA A 48 6.39 1.35 15.49
N THR A 49 5.77 0.91 16.60
CA THR A 49 5.71 1.69 17.85
C THR A 49 7.10 1.99 18.41
N SER A 50 8.00 1.00 18.43
CA SER A 50 9.38 1.15 18.87
C SER A 50 10.13 2.16 18.01
N TRP A 51 10.00 2.04 16.68
CA TRP A 51 10.60 2.98 15.74
C TRP A 51 10.10 4.42 15.95
N GLU A 52 8.78 4.63 16.05
CA GLU A 52 8.22 5.96 16.30
C GLU A 52 8.65 6.53 17.66
N PHE A 53 8.68 5.68 18.69
CA PHE A 53 9.10 6.07 20.03
C PHE A 53 10.55 6.56 20.04
N GLU A 54 11.46 5.92 19.31
CA GLU A 54 12.86 6.36 19.21
C GLU A 54 13.00 7.78 18.63
N ILE A 55 12.14 8.15 17.67
CA ILE A 55 12.15 9.50 17.06
C ILE A 55 11.79 10.54 18.11
N ILE A 56 10.74 10.30 18.91
CA ILE A 56 10.24 11.27 19.88
C ILE A 56 10.94 11.18 21.24
N HIS A 57 11.63 10.08 21.56
CA HIS A 57 12.28 9.86 22.86
C HIS A 57 13.24 10.99 23.20
N ASN A 58 14.07 11.41 22.24
CA ASN A 58 15.04 12.47 22.44
C ASN A 58 14.40 13.82 22.76
N LEU A 59 13.23 14.12 22.17
CA LEU A 59 12.49 15.36 22.42
C LEU A 59 11.80 15.38 23.79
N ASN A 60 11.56 14.20 24.36
CA ASN A 60 10.81 14.02 25.60
C ASN A 60 11.70 13.60 26.79
N LYS A 61 13.02 13.76 26.70
CA LYS A 61 13.93 13.45 27.81
C LYS A 61 13.58 14.27 29.05
N GLY A 62 13.45 13.59 30.19
CA GLY A 62 13.12 14.20 31.48
C GLY A 62 11.63 14.21 31.85
N PHE A 63 10.73 13.84 30.93
CA PHE A 63 9.32 13.63 31.29
C PHE A 63 9.15 12.38 32.17
N PHE A 64 8.29 12.50 33.18
CA PHE A 64 7.94 11.39 34.08
C PHE A 64 7.35 10.21 33.28
N GLY A 65 7.85 9.01 33.55
CA GLY A 65 7.36 7.77 32.91
C GLY A 65 7.98 7.42 31.56
N LEU A 66 8.82 8.28 30.95
CA LEU A 66 9.42 8.01 29.63
C LEU A 66 10.21 6.69 29.59
N GLU A 67 11.09 6.47 30.57
CA GLU A 67 11.91 5.24 30.61
C GLU A 67 11.06 4.01 30.92
N GLN A 68 9.96 4.16 31.67
CA GLN A 68 9.01 3.07 31.86
C GLN A 68 8.29 2.71 30.54
N THR A 69 7.84 3.70 29.77
CA THR A 69 7.26 3.47 28.45
C THR A 69 8.25 2.79 27.51
N LYS A 70 9.51 3.25 27.51
CA LYS A 70 10.59 2.62 26.74
C LYS A 70 10.79 1.15 27.11
N GLN A 71 10.83 0.85 28.41
CA GLN A 71 10.99 -0.52 28.89
C GLN A 71 9.79 -1.39 28.48
N ASN A 72 8.56 -0.88 28.61
CA ASN A 72 7.37 -1.61 28.20
C ASN A 72 7.41 -1.95 26.71
N ILE A 73 7.74 -0.99 25.85
CA ILE A 73 7.86 -1.22 24.40
C ILE A 73 8.95 -2.26 24.11
N THR A 74 10.09 -2.16 24.80
CA THR A 74 11.21 -3.11 24.61
C THR A 74 10.79 -4.53 24.98
N ASN A 75 10.14 -4.71 26.13
CA ASN A 75 9.62 -6.00 26.59
C ASN A 75 8.64 -6.60 25.58
N GLU A 76 7.73 -5.80 25.02
CA GLU A 76 6.79 -6.29 24.00
C GLU A 76 7.49 -6.74 22.71
N VAL A 77 8.59 -6.09 22.30
CA VAL A 77 9.37 -6.53 21.12
C VAL A 77 10.15 -7.82 21.43
N GLU A 78 10.64 -8.00 22.66
CA GLU A 78 11.36 -9.19 23.11
C GLU A 78 10.55 -10.49 22.96
N GLU A 79 9.23 -10.44 23.18
CA GLU A 79 8.29 -11.56 22.99
C GLU A 79 8.27 -12.14 21.56
N PHE A 80 8.83 -11.41 20.60
CA PHE A 80 8.89 -11.81 19.19
C PHE A 80 10.31 -12.04 18.69
N TYR A 81 11.31 -12.14 19.58
CA TYR A 81 12.70 -12.39 19.20
C TYR A 81 12.93 -13.76 18.56
N ASP A 82 12.00 -14.69 18.60
CA ASP A 82 12.07 -15.94 17.82
C ASP A 82 11.76 -15.72 16.32
N LEU A 83 11.10 -14.62 15.96
CA LEU A 83 10.85 -14.28 14.56
C LEU A 83 12.13 -13.77 13.90
N ALA A 84 12.58 -14.47 12.86
CA ALA A 84 13.79 -14.11 12.12
C ALA A 84 13.78 -12.65 11.59
N GLY A 85 12.60 -12.10 11.25
CA GLY A 85 12.45 -10.71 10.84
C GLY A 85 12.74 -9.72 11.98
N VAL A 86 12.24 -10.00 13.18
CA VAL A 86 12.48 -9.18 14.38
C VAL A 86 13.94 -9.25 14.79
N GLN A 87 14.55 -10.45 14.81
CA GLN A 87 15.98 -10.60 15.06
C GLN A 87 16.82 -9.78 14.10
N LYS A 88 16.53 -9.86 12.79
CA LYS A 88 17.26 -9.09 11.77
C LYS A 88 17.06 -7.58 11.92
N TYR A 89 15.89 -7.13 12.35
CA TYR A 89 15.64 -5.71 12.62
C TYR A 89 16.41 -5.21 13.84
N VAL A 90 16.34 -5.94 14.96
CA VAL A 90 16.98 -5.56 16.23
C VAL A 90 18.51 -5.65 16.14
N LEU A 91 19.04 -6.73 15.56
CA LEU A 91 20.49 -6.97 15.46
C LEU A 91 21.13 -6.31 14.23
N GLY A 92 20.36 -6.13 13.16
CA GLY A 92 20.88 -5.84 11.83
C GLY A 92 20.69 -4.39 11.40
N LYS A 93 21.81 -3.71 11.12
CA LYS A 93 21.79 -2.35 10.55
C LYS A 93 21.04 -2.26 9.21
N LYS A 94 21.14 -3.27 8.34
CA LYS A 94 20.55 -3.20 6.98
C LYS A 94 19.02 -3.19 6.99
N THR A 95 18.39 -4.13 7.68
CA THR A 95 16.93 -4.21 7.78
C THR A 95 16.37 -3.03 8.55
N ARG A 96 17.05 -2.56 9.60
CA ARG A 96 16.70 -1.32 10.29
C ARG A 96 16.76 -0.10 9.37
N ASN A 97 17.85 0.07 8.61
CA ASN A 97 17.96 1.17 7.64
C ASN A 97 16.89 1.09 6.54
N PHE A 98 16.49 -0.12 6.11
CA PHE A 98 15.37 -0.27 5.18
C PHE A 98 14.06 0.23 5.81
N MET A 99 13.77 -0.18 7.04
CA MET A 99 12.61 0.29 7.78
C MET A 99 12.64 1.79 8.05
N ASP A 100 13.82 2.38 8.32
CA ASP A 100 14.00 3.82 8.48
C ASP A 100 13.69 4.58 7.18
N LEU A 101 14.04 4.03 6.02
CA LEU A 101 13.65 4.60 4.73
C LEU A 101 12.13 4.50 4.54
N VAL A 102 11.54 3.32 4.70
CA VAL A 102 10.07 3.15 4.57
C VAL A 102 9.32 4.08 5.52
N GLY A 103 9.78 4.20 6.77
CA GLY A 103 9.18 5.06 7.77
C GLY A 103 9.23 6.55 7.41
N GLN A 104 10.21 7.01 6.62
CA GLN A 104 10.27 8.40 6.16
C GLN A 104 9.08 8.78 5.26
N LEU A 105 8.46 7.82 4.57
CA LEU A 105 7.26 8.06 3.75
C LEU A 105 6.06 8.55 4.57
N ARG A 106 6.07 8.35 5.90
CA ARG A 106 5.09 8.91 6.84
C ARG A 106 5.14 10.43 6.91
N PHE A 107 6.30 11.02 6.67
CA PHE A 107 6.52 12.47 6.76
C PHE A 107 6.41 13.16 5.40
N GLN A 108 6.33 12.40 4.30
CA GLN A 108 6.10 12.93 2.97
C GLN A 108 4.60 13.07 2.74
N GLN A 109 4.11 14.31 2.62
CA GLN A 109 2.69 14.58 2.41
C GLN A 109 2.33 14.60 0.93
N ARG A 110 1.22 13.96 0.58
CA ARG A 110 0.67 14.04 -0.77
C ARG A 110 -0.13 15.32 -0.94
N TRP A 111 -0.13 15.83 -2.17
CA TRP A 111 -0.71 17.14 -2.51
C TRP A 111 0.00 18.29 -1.79
N ALA A 112 1.33 18.20 -1.59
CA ALA A 112 2.10 19.17 -0.79
C ALA A 112 1.95 20.64 -1.22
N GLN A 113 1.61 20.90 -2.49
CA GLN A 113 1.38 22.24 -3.03
C GLN A 113 -0.07 22.72 -2.94
N SER A 114 -0.98 21.91 -2.40
CA SER A 114 -2.40 22.23 -2.30
C SER A 114 -2.88 22.01 -0.87
N PRO A 115 -3.50 23.00 -0.20
CA PRO A 115 -4.05 22.78 1.14
C PRO A 115 -5.10 21.68 1.07
N ARG A 116 -5.02 20.71 1.98
CA ARG A 116 -5.84 19.51 1.95
C ARG A 116 -6.11 19.01 3.36
N VAL A 117 -7.37 18.65 3.64
CA VAL A 117 -7.78 18.14 4.97
C VAL A 117 -8.68 16.91 4.78
N PRO A 118 -8.40 15.77 5.44
CA PRO A 118 -7.21 15.49 6.23
C PRO A 118 -5.97 15.39 5.33
N GLU A 119 -4.79 15.53 5.92
CA GLU A 119 -3.51 15.21 5.27
C GLU A 119 -3.34 13.69 5.12
N THR A 120 -2.58 13.24 4.13
CA THR A 120 -2.28 11.82 3.86
C THR A 120 -0.84 11.79 3.43
N SER A 121 -0.07 11.00 4.17
CA SER A 121 1.31 10.70 3.82
C SER A 121 1.37 9.71 2.65
N VAL A 122 2.51 9.67 1.96
CA VAL A 122 2.77 8.66 0.91
C VAL A 122 2.59 7.24 1.48
N LEU A 123 3.07 7.00 2.70
CA LEU A 123 2.88 5.71 3.38
C LEU A 123 1.40 5.36 3.60
N GLY A 124 0.58 6.34 4.00
CA GLY A 124 -0.86 6.15 4.17
C GLY A 124 -1.57 5.86 2.85
N HIS A 125 -1.17 6.55 1.78
CA HIS A 125 -1.69 6.31 0.43
C HIS A 125 -1.39 4.90 -0.06
N MET A 126 -0.15 4.45 0.05
CA MET A 126 0.28 3.09 -0.32
C MET A 126 -0.57 2.01 0.36
N LEU A 127 -0.89 2.20 1.66
CA LEU A 127 -1.77 1.29 2.39
C LEU A 127 -3.19 1.27 1.81
N ILE A 128 -3.76 2.45 1.49
CA ILE A 128 -5.10 2.55 0.90
C ILE A 128 -5.12 1.84 -0.46
N VAL A 129 -4.11 2.06 -1.31
CA VAL A 129 -3.98 1.39 -2.61
C VAL A 129 -3.93 -0.12 -2.44
N ALA A 130 -3.07 -0.63 -1.54
CA ALA A 130 -2.96 -2.06 -1.25
C ALA A 130 -4.30 -2.68 -0.81
N ILE A 131 -5.03 -1.99 0.09
CA ILE A 131 -6.34 -2.45 0.58
C ILE A 131 -7.36 -2.48 -0.56
N LEU A 132 -7.48 -1.41 -1.36
CA LEU A 132 -8.40 -1.36 -2.49
C LEU A 132 -8.08 -2.47 -3.49
N THR A 133 -6.81 -2.60 -3.86
CA THR A 133 -6.34 -3.63 -4.79
C THR A 133 -6.63 -5.04 -4.29
N TYR A 134 -6.40 -5.33 -3.00
CA TYR A 134 -6.77 -6.62 -2.40
C TYR A 134 -8.27 -6.86 -2.46
N LEU A 135 -9.08 -5.88 -2.05
CA LEU A 135 -10.53 -6.01 -2.06
C LEU A 135 -11.02 -6.32 -3.48
N PHE A 136 -10.63 -5.53 -4.48
CA PHE A 136 -11.04 -5.77 -5.87
C PHE A 136 -10.54 -7.10 -6.40
N SER A 137 -9.33 -7.54 -6.05
CA SER A 137 -8.81 -8.86 -6.40
C SER A 137 -9.68 -9.99 -5.83
N VAL A 138 -10.13 -9.87 -4.57
CA VAL A 138 -11.06 -10.83 -3.97
C VAL A 138 -12.41 -10.80 -4.69
N LYS A 139 -12.91 -9.62 -5.04
CA LYS A 139 -14.22 -9.46 -5.72
C LYS A 139 -14.24 -10.08 -7.12
N MET A 140 -13.15 -9.99 -7.87
CA MET A 140 -13.04 -10.61 -9.20
C MET A 140 -12.76 -12.12 -9.16
N GLY A 141 -12.63 -12.74 -7.98
CA GLY A 141 -12.28 -14.15 -7.86
C GLY A 141 -10.84 -14.45 -8.31
N ALA A 142 -9.91 -13.53 -8.05
CA ALA A 142 -8.50 -13.73 -8.34
C ALA A 142 -7.92 -14.91 -7.53
N SER A 143 -6.98 -15.67 -8.11
CA SER A 143 -6.27 -16.71 -7.37
C SER A 143 -5.42 -16.15 -6.23
N GLU A 144 -5.05 -17.01 -5.29
CA GLU A 144 -4.26 -16.62 -4.11
C GLU A 144 -2.96 -15.91 -4.48
N ARG A 145 -2.24 -16.42 -5.50
CA ARG A 145 -1.01 -15.78 -5.96
C ARG A 145 -1.27 -14.42 -6.57
N ARG A 146 -2.35 -14.26 -7.35
CA ARG A 146 -2.75 -12.98 -7.91
C ARG A 146 -3.11 -11.98 -6.83
N ILE A 147 -3.91 -12.38 -5.84
CA ILE A 147 -4.28 -11.55 -4.69
C ILE A 147 -3.02 -11.08 -3.94
N TYR A 148 -2.09 -12.00 -3.68
CA TYR A 148 -0.83 -11.71 -3.02
C TYR A 148 0.02 -10.69 -3.82
N ASN A 149 0.24 -10.96 -5.11
CA ASN A 149 1.05 -10.09 -5.97
C ASN A 149 0.41 -8.70 -6.10
N ASN A 150 -0.90 -8.63 -6.32
CA ASN A 150 -1.65 -7.39 -6.44
C ASN A 150 -1.57 -6.56 -5.15
N PHE A 151 -1.76 -7.18 -3.98
CA PHE A 151 -1.64 -6.49 -2.69
C PHE A 151 -0.22 -5.93 -2.48
N MET A 152 0.82 -6.74 -2.73
CA MET A 152 2.22 -6.31 -2.52
C MET A 152 2.67 -5.27 -3.54
N ALA A 153 2.23 -5.37 -4.80
CA ALA A 153 2.44 -4.35 -5.82
C ALA A 153 1.80 -3.02 -5.40
N GLY A 154 0.52 -3.05 -4.97
CA GLY A 154 -0.15 -1.86 -4.44
C GLY A 154 0.54 -1.29 -3.19
N LEU A 155 1.04 -2.16 -2.29
CA LEU A 155 1.71 -1.74 -1.07
C LEU A 155 3.07 -1.08 -1.34
N PHE A 156 3.79 -1.50 -2.39
CA PHE A 156 5.13 -1.01 -2.66
C PHE A 156 5.23 -0.04 -3.84
N HIS A 157 4.18 0.21 -4.62
CA HIS A 157 4.28 0.99 -5.87
C HIS A 157 5.02 2.33 -5.74
N ASP A 158 4.76 3.10 -4.67
CA ASP A 158 5.43 4.38 -4.40
C ASP A 158 6.68 4.25 -3.50
N LEU A 159 7.15 3.04 -3.19
CA LEU A 159 8.37 2.82 -2.40
C LEU A 159 9.60 3.54 -2.98
N PRO A 160 9.83 3.59 -4.31
CA PRO A 160 10.93 4.36 -4.88
C PRO A 160 10.87 5.88 -4.57
N GLU A 161 9.68 6.44 -4.30
CA GLU A 161 9.51 7.87 -4.02
C GLU A 161 10.26 8.33 -2.76
N VAL A 162 10.59 7.40 -1.84
CA VAL A 162 11.42 7.69 -0.67
C VAL A 162 12.78 8.29 -1.06
N LEU A 163 13.29 7.93 -2.24
CA LEU A 163 14.62 8.33 -2.71
C LEU A 163 14.59 9.62 -3.53
N THR A 164 13.51 9.88 -4.28
CA THR A 164 13.39 11.06 -5.15
C THR A 164 12.81 12.29 -4.46
N ARG A 165 12.12 12.12 -3.32
CA ARG A 165 11.55 13.20 -2.48
C ARG A 165 10.73 14.24 -3.27
N ASP A 166 9.41 14.07 -3.22
CA ASP A 166 8.38 15.08 -3.55
C ASP A 166 8.50 15.74 -4.94
N ILE A 167 8.69 14.94 -5.99
CA ILE A 167 8.37 15.40 -7.35
C ILE A 167 6.87 15.21 -7.56
N VAL A 168 6.08 16.24 -7.27
CA VAL A 168 4.62 16.19 -7.44
C VAL A 168 4.22 15.89 -8.89
N SER A 169 3.10 15.18 -9.08
CA SER A 169 2.59 14.78 -10.42
C SER A 169 2.49 15.92 -11.45
N PRO A 170 2.07 17.16 -11.10
CA PRO A 170 2.09 18.28 -12.04
C PRO A 170 3.49 18.63 -12.57
N VAL A 171 4.53 18.43 -11.75
CA VAL A 171 5.93 18.61 -12.15
C VAL A 171 6.41 17.42 -12.96
N LYS A 172 6.05 16.17 -12.59
CA LYS A 172 6.40 14.97 -13.39
C LYS A 172 5.92 15.11 -14.86
N ARG A 173 4.79 15.79 -15.07
CA ARG A 173 4.13 15.97 -16.39
C ARG A 173 4.31 17.36 -17.02
N SER A 174 5.11 18.25 -16.42
CA SER A 174 5.25 19.63 -16.92
C SER A 174 6.15 19.74 -18.16
N VAL A 175 7.03 18.75 -18.37
CA VAL A 175 8.00 18.71 -19.47
C VAL A 175 7.94 17.33 -20.13
N GLU A 176 7.83 17.31 -21.46
CA GLU A 176 7.87 16.08 -22.24
C GLU A 176 9.18 15.32 -21.98
N GLY A 177 9.08 14.02 -21.67
CA GLY A 177 10.23 13.16 -21.36
C GLY A 177 10.73 13.21 -19.90
N LEU A 178 10.28 14.17 -19.07
CA LEU A 178 10.72 14.25 -17.67
C LEU A 178 10.24 13.06 -16.82
N GLU A 179 9.02 12.57 -17.06
CA GLU A 179 8.47 11.41 -16.37
C GLU A 179 9.35 10.16 -16.54
N GLU A 180 9.86 9.92 -17.76
CA GLU A 180 10.74 8.79 -18.06
C GLU A 180 12.13 8.95 -17.43
N ILE A 181 12.69 10.17 -17.44
CA ILE A 181 13.95 10.48 -16.75
C ILE A 181 13.82 10.22 -15.24
N ILE A 182 12.71 10.62 -14.63
CA ILE A 182 12.47 10.40 -13.20
C ILE A 182 12.39 8.90 -12.91
N LYS A 183 11.66 8.12 -13.71
CA LYS A 183 11.59 6.66 -13.56
C LYS A 183 12.97 6.01 -13.66
N ASP A 184 13.81 6.44 -14.61
CA ASP A 184 15.17 5.91 -14.74
C ASP A 184 16.02 6.22 -13.50
N ILE A 185 15.88 7.42 -12.94
CA ILE A 185 16.53 7.81 -11.68
C ILE A 185 16.01 6.95 -10.52
N GLU A 186 14.69 6.78 -10.40
CA GLU A 186 14.05 5.97 -9.35
C GLU A 186 14.54 4.53 -9.41
N ARG A 187 14.59 3.94 -10.61
CA ARG A 187 15.08 2.57 -10.83
C ARG A 187 16.55 2.43 -10.46
N SER A 188 17.40 3.35 -10.91
CA SER A 188 18.83 3.35 -10.58
C SER A 188 19.07 3.50 -9.08
N GLN A 189 18.33 4.40 -8.42
CA GLN A 189 18.45 4.60 -6.99
C GLN A 189 17.87 3.43 -6.18
N PHE A 190 16.79 2.80 -6.64
CA PHE A 190 16.24 1.59 -6.04
C PHE A 190 17.30 0.47 -6.01
N ASP A 191 17.97 0.24 -7.13
CA ASP A 191 19.01 -0.77 -7.27
C ASP A 191 20.25 -0.47 -6.41
N ALA A 192 20.67 0.81 -6.37
CA ALA A 192 21.87 1.21 -5.64
C ALA A 192 21.66 1.36 -4.13
N LYS A 193 20.45 1.70 -3.67
CA LYS A 193 20.19 2.09 -2.27
C LYS A 193 19.20 1.19 -1.53
N LEU A 194 18.11 0.75 -2.16
CA LEU A 194 17.07 -0.03 -1.49
C LEU A 194 17.36 -1.53 -1.52
N LEU A 195 17.66 -2.10 -2.69
CA LEU A 195 17.96 -3.54 -2.81
C LEU A 195 19.09 -4.01 -1.87
N PRO A 196 20.21 -3.30 -1.69
CA PRO A 196 21.30 -3.76 -0.81
C PRO A 196 20.92 -3.86 0.67
N LEU A 197 19.83 -3.23 1.08
CA LEU A 197 19.29 -3.28 2.44
C LEU A 197 18.36 -4.48 2.67
N LEU A 198 17.84 -5.06 1.57
CA LEU A 198 16.96 -6.22 1.59
C LEU A 198 17.74 -7.53 1.48
N PRO A 199 17.21 -8.64 2.03
CA PRO A 199 17.73 -9.98 1.78
C PRO A 199 17.76 -10.30 0.27
N ARG A 200 18.87 -10.86 -0.22
CA ARG A 200 19.04 -11.21 -1.66
C ARG A 200 17.90 -12.07 -2.21
N GLN A 201 17.36 -12.97 -1.39
CA GLN A 201 16.25 -13.85 -1.76
C GLN A 201 14.95 -13.08 -2.11
N TRP A 202 14.79 -11.84 -1.65
CA TRP A 202 13.61 -11.01 -1.95
C TRP A 202 13.78 -10.17 -3.21
N HIS A 203 15.00 -10.04 -3.75
CA HIS A 203 15.31 -9.12 -4.85
C HIS A 203 14.48 -9.41 -6.09
N ARG A 204 14.29 -10.68 -6.45
CA ARG A 204 13.47 -11.06 -7.62
C ARG A 204 12.01 -10.67 -7.44
N GLU A 205 11.45 -10.94 -6.27
CA GLU A 205 10.03 -10.73 -5.99
C GLU A 205 9.71 -9.23 -5.86
N ILE A 206 10.54 -8.46 -5.17
CA ILE A 206 10.32 -7.01 -5.07
C ILE A 206 10.51 -6.30 -6.43
N ARG A 207 11.44 -6.76 -7.27
CA ARG A 207 11.54 -6.28 -8.66
C ARG A 207 10.29 -6.61 -9.45
N TYR A 208 9.75 -7.82 -9.29
CA TYR A 208 8.50 -8.19 -9.96
C TYR A 208 7.34 -7.25 -9.59
N PHE A 209 7.30 -6.74 -8.36
CA PHE A 209 6.28 -5.76 -7.96
C PHE A 209 6.52 -4.35 -8.50
N LEU A 210 7.77 -3.92 -8.64
CA LEU A 210 8.13 -2.51 -8.88
C LEU A 210 8.61 -2.18 -10.28
N GLU A 211 9.14 -3.15 -11.04
CA GLU A 211 9.52 -2.93 -12.43
C GLU A 211 8.27 -3.04 -13.30
N ASP A 212 7.85 -1.93 -13.92
CA ASP A 212 6.59 -1.86 -14.69
C ASP A 212 5.39 -2.25 -13.81
N GLU A 213 5.27 -1.60 -12.66
CA GLU A 213 4.31 -1.86 -11.59
C GLU A 213 2.84 -1.70 -12.02
N PHE A 214 2.61 -0.88 -13.06
CA PHE A 214 1.30 -0.61 -13.63
C PHE A 214 1.00 -1.36 -14.93
N GLN A 215 1.92 -2.23 -15.37
CA GLN A 215 1.66 -3.15 -16.49
C GLN A 215 1.30 -4.53 -15.96
N SER A 216 0.17 -5.04 -16.44
CA SER A 216 -0.26 -6.40 -16.13
C SER A 216 0.70 -7.42 -16.74
N LYS A 217 1.02 -8.46 -15.97
CA LYS A 217 2.05 -9.44 -16.34
C LYS A 217 1.87 -10.78 -15.66
N ILE A 218 2.42 -11.80 -16.29
CA ILE A 218 2.51 -13.16 -15.81
C ILE A 218 3.96 -13.64 -15.88
N VAL A 219 4.22 -14.84 -15.38
CA VAL A 219 5.47 -15.56 -15.58
C VAL A 219 5.21 -16.78 -16.46
N ARG A 220 5.90 -16.83 -17.61
CA ARG A 220 5.94 -17.99 -18.52
C ARG A 220 7.39 -18.35 -18.78
N ASP A 221 7.70 -19.64 -18.74
CA ASP A 221 9.07 -20.16 -18.92
C ASP A 221 10.12 -19.48 -18.02
N GLY A 222 9.69 -19.07 -16.83
CA GLY A 222 10.54 -18.42 -15.83
C GLY A 222 10.78 -16.91 -16.04
N GLN A 223 10.22 -16.31 -17.10
CA GLN A 223 10.37 -14.89 -17.44
C GLN A 223 9.04 -14.14 -17.33
N PRO A 224 9.05 -12.85 -16.95
CA PRO A 224 7.88 -11.99 -17.04
C PRO A 224 7.41 -11.82 -18.50
N GLU A 225 6.12 -11.94 -18.73
CA GLU A 225 5.46 -11.67 -20.00
C GLU A 225 4.30 -10.69 -19.73
N PHE A 226 4.28 -9.58 -20.46
CA PHE A 226 3.21 -8.57 -20.33
C PHE A 226 1.93 -9.05 -21.02
N CYS A 227 0.81 -8.77 -20.37
CA CYS A 227 -0.52 -9.07 -20.88
C CYS A 227 -1.52 -8.08 -20.28
N SER A 228 -2.76 -8.07 -20.75
CA SER A 228 -3.84 -7.30 -20.14
C SER A 228 -4.43 -8.00 -18.91
N SER A 229 -5.09 -7.22 -18.05
CA SER A 229 -5.82 -7.77 -16.90
C SER A 229 -6.98 -8.68 -17.30
N ASP A 230 -7.59 -8.43 -18.47
CA ASP A 230 -8.64 -9.28 -19.03
C ASP A 230 -8.08 -10.62 -19.51
N GLU A 231 -6.90 -10.65 -20.12
CA GLU A 231 -6.20 -11.90 -20.45
C GLU A 231 -5.83 -12.69 -19.20
N ILE A 232 -5.38 -12.01 -18.13
CA ILE A 232 -5.14 -12.66 -16.84
C ILE A 232 -6.43 -13.33 -16.35
N ASN A 233 -7.55 -12.61 -16.37
CA ASN A 233 -8.84 -13.14 -15.96
C ASN A 233 -9.28 -14.37 -16.77
N GLN A 234 -9.10 -14.32 -18.08
CA GLN A 234 -9.59 -15.35 -18.99
C GLN A 234 -8.70 -16.60 -19.02
N SER A 235 -7.38 -16.42 -18.96
CA SER A 235 -6.43 -17.48 -19.30
C SER A 235 -5.32 -17.71 -18.27
N TYR A 236 -5.05 -16.75 -17.37
CA TYR A 236 -3.88 -16.81 -16.48
C TYR A 236 -4.18 -16.58 -15.00
N ASN A 237 -5.43 -16.80 -14.57
CA ASN A 237 -5.84 -16.61 -13.18
C ASN A 237 -5.39 -17.76 -12.25
N GLU A 238 -4.38 -18.55 -12.62
CA GLU A 238 -3.88 -19.67 -11.82
C GLU A 238 -2.53 -19.35 -11.18
N ASN A 239 -2.27 -19.95 -10.01
CA ASN A 239 -1.07 -19.68 -9.22
C ASN A 239 0.24 -19.93 -9.99
N GLN A 240 0.26 -20.90 -10.91
CA GLN A 240 1.43 -21.28 -11.69
C GLN A 240 1.93 -20.18 -12.63
N PHE A 241 1.03 -19.29 -13.09
CA PHE A 241 1.39 -18.17 -13.96
C PHE A 241 1.90 -16.96 -13.19
N ASN A 242 1.94 -17.01 -11.86
CA ASN A 242 2.36 -15.90 -11.00
C ASN A 242 1.78 -14.53 -11.41
N PRO A 243 0.47 -14.40 -11.70
CA PRO A 243 -0.11 -13.19 -12.29
C PRO A 243 0.01 -11.97 -11.37
N LEU A 244 0.20 -10.80 -11.97
CA LEU A 244 0.16 -9.49 -11.33
C LEU A 244 -0.64 -8.53 -12.22
N ASP A 245 -1.66 -7.92 -11.64
CA ASP A 245 -2.62 -7.05 -12.32
C ASP A 245 -2.22 -5.58 -12.15
N GLY A 246 -1.27 -5.12 -12.97
CA GLY A 246 -0.74 -3.76 -12.91
C GLY A 246 -1.78 -2.71 -13.28
N GLU A 247 -2.70 -3.01 -14.19
CA GLU A 247 -3.78 -2.07 -14.54
C GLU A 247 -4.73 -1.85 -13.36
N LEU A 248 -5.05 -2.91 -12.60
CA LEU A 248 -5.85 -2.80 -11.38
C LEU A 248 -5.11 -1.98 -10.31
N VAL A 249 -3.81 -2.24 -10.11
CA VAL A 249 -2.97 -1.46 -9.18
C VAL A 249 -3.01 0.02 -9.57
N LYS A 250 -2.87 0.34 -10.87
CA LYS A 250 -2.94 1.71 -11.36
C LYS A 250 -4.29 2.35 -11.11
N LEU A 251 -5.37 1.62 -11.38
CA LEU A 251 -6.70 2.16 -11.17
C LEU A 251 -7.00 2.38 -9.69
N CYS A 252 -6.48 1.53 -8.79
CA CYS A 252 -6.60 1.70 -7.34
C CYS A 252 -5.79 2.90 -6.82
N ASP A 253 -4.57 3.14 -7.34
CA ASP A 253 -3.78 4.37 -7.09
C ASP A 253 -4.60 5.62 -7.44
N GLN A 254 -5.19 5.64 -8.63
CA GLN A 254 -5.98 6.78 -9.09
C GLN A 254 -7.29 6.94 -8.31
N LEU A 255 -7.96 5.84 -7.94
CA LEU A 255 -9.15 5.88 -7.09
C LEU A 255 -8.81 6.41 -5.69
N ALA A 256 -7.68 6.00 -5.10
CA ALA A 256 -7.23 6.51 -3.82
C ALA A 256 -6.96 8.04 -3.87
N ALA A 257 -6.26 8.51 -4.91
CA ALA A 257 -6.03 9.94 -5.12
C ALA A 257 -7.35 10.73 -5.34
N TYR A 258 -8.33 10.12 -6.03
CA TYR A 258 -9.66 10.71 -6.21
C TYR A 258 -10.45 10.80 -4.89
N ILE A 259 -10.36 9.79 -4.03
CA ILE A 259 -10.97 9.81 -2.69
C ILE A 259 -10.33 10.89 -1.83
N GLU A 260 -8.99 10.99 -1.81
CA GLU A 260 -8.25 12.04 -1.09
C GLU A 260 -8.74 13.44 -1.48
N ALA A 261 -8.83 13.73 -2.79
CA ALA A 261 -9.32 15.02 -3.28
C ALA A 261 -10.80 15.24 -2.92
N SER A 262 -11.63 14.20 -3.08
CA SER A 262 -13.06 14.28 -2.80
C SER A 262 -13.37 14.55 -1.33
N MET A 263 -12.66 13.90 -0.40
CA MET A 263 -12.83 14.12 1.03
C MET A 263 -12.44 15.54 1.45
N SER A 264 -11.35 16.06 0.87
CA SER A 264 -10.92 17.44 1.14
C SER A 264 -11.93 18.47 0.64
N ILE A 265 -12.49 18.26 -0.55
CA ILE A 265 -13.55 19.11 -1.11
C ILE A 265 -14.82 19.05 -0.25
N LEU A 266 -15.20 17.85 0.21
CA LEU A 266 -16.34 17.63 1.10
C LEU A 266 -16.18 18.37 2.43
N TYR A 267 -14.97 18.41 2.98
CA TYR A 267 -14.65 19.15 4.22
C TYR A 267 -14.46 20.66 3.99
N GLY A 268 -14.76 21.17 2.79
CA GLY A 268 -14.78 22.60 2.48
C GLY A 268 -13.47 23.15 1.91
N ILE A 269 -12.42 22.33 1.78
CA ILE A 269 -11.14 22.75 1.20
C ILE A 269 -11.13 22.45 -0.30
N LYS A 270 -11.50 23.46 -1.09
CA LYS A 270 -11.69 23.37 -2.56
C LYS A 270 -10.54 24.03 -3.32
N ALA A 271 -9.30 23.61 -3.06
CA ALA A 271 -8.15 24.12 -3.82
C ALA A 271 -8.30 23.81 -5.33
N PRO A 272 -7.91 24.73 -6.24
CA PRO A 272 -8.07 24.53 -7.70
C PRO A 272 -7.44 23.24 -8.22
N ASP A 273 -6.30 22.83 -7.66
CA ASP A 273 -5.60 21.60 -8.04
C ASP A 273 -6.37 20.34 -7.63
N LEU A 274 -7.05 20.36 -6.47
CA LEU A 274 -7.90 19.24 -6.02
C LEU A 274 -9.12 19.09 -6.93
N LEU A 275 -9.75 20.21 -7.32
CA LEU A 275 -10.88 20.21 -8.24
C LEU A 275 -10.48 19.67 -9.62
N ARG A 276 -9.38 20.19 -10.18
CA ARG A 276 -8.84 19.74 -11.48
C ARG A 276 -8.41 18.28 -11.42
N GLY A 277 -7.70 17.87 -10.38
CA GLY A 277 -7.26 16.50 -10.17
C GLY A 277 -8.45 15.53 -10.08
N LYS A 278 -9.46 15.86 -9.26
CA LYS A 278 -10.70 15.09 -9.13
C LYS A 278 -11.38 14.92 -10.49
N GLU A 279 -11.56 16.01 -11.25
CA GLU A 279 -12.22 15.99 -12.55
C GLU A 279 -11.44 15.17 -13.60
N GLN A 280 -10.13 15.36 -13.69
CA GLN A 280 -9.27 14.65 -14.63
C GLN A 280 -9.23 13.15 -14.36
N ILE A 281 -9.08 12.76 -13.10
CA ILE A 281 -9.08 11.35 -12.69
C ILE A 281 -10.44 10.72 -13.03
N TYR A 282 -11.54 11.38 -12.67
CA TYR A 282 -12.88 10.87 -12.96
C TYR A 282 -13.09 10.65 -14.46
N LYS A 283 -12.79 11.67 -15.30
CA LYS A 283 -12.93 11.58 -16.76
C LYS A 283 -12.11 10.42 -17.36
N LYS A 284 -10.92 10.15 -16.83
CA LYS A 284 -9.98 9.16 -17.39
C LYS A 284 -10.25 7.72 -16.91
N TYR A 285 -10.69 7.54 -15.66
CA TYR A 285 -10.74 6.23 -15.00
C TYR A 285 -12.13 5.75 -14.60
N ALA A 286 -13.11 6.64 -14.40
CA ALA A 286 -14.42 6.23 -13.89
C ALA A 286 -15.13 5.24 -14.82
N GLY A 287 -15.05 5.44 -16.14
CA GLY A 287 -15.68 4.56 -17.12
C GLY A 287 -14.92 3.27 -17.44
N ARG A 288 -13.78 2.99 -16.79
CA ARG A 288 -12.97 1.81 -17.11
C ARG A 288 -13.57 0.54 -16.52
N GLN A 289 -13.35 -0.54 -17.24
CA GLN A 289 -13.56 -1.90 -16.79
C GLN A 289 -12.21 -2.62 -16.78
N ILE A 290 -11.92 -3.38 -15.72
CA ILE A 290 -10.69 -4.15 -15.57
C ILE A 290 -11.05 -5.51 -14.99
N GLY A 291 -10.70 -6.60 -15.68
CA GLY A 291 -10.93 -7.95 -15.18
C GLY A 291 -12.42 -8.19 -14.87
N GLY A 292 -13.31 -7.71 -15.75
CA GLY A 292 -14.76 -7.84 -15.58
C GLY A 292 -15.39 -7.01 -14.46
N LEU A 293 -14.63 -6.13 -13.79
CA LEU A 293 -15.16 -5.20 -12.79
C LEU A 293 -15.41 -3.82 -13.39
N GLU A 294 -16.60 -3.25 -13.13
CA GLU A 294 -16.92 -1.87 -13.46
C GLU A 294 -16.57 -0.93 -12.31
N PHE A 295 -15.81 0.14 -12.60
CA PHE A 295 -15.36 1.06 -11.54
C PHE A 295 -16.21 2.31 -11.39
N LYS A 296 -17.09 2.61 -12.35
CA LYS A 296 -17.95 3.80 -12.35
C LYS A 296 -18.74 3.99 -11.04
N PRO A 297 -19.38 2.96 -10.46
CA PRO A 297 -20.12 3.12 -9.20
C PRO A 297 -19.25 3.63 -8.02
N TYR A 298 -17.98 3.21 -7.97
CA TYR A 298 -17.05 3.60 -6.91
C TYR A 298 -16.62 5.07 -7.04
N PHE A 299 -16.43 5.56 -8.27
CA PHE A 299 -16.16 6.97 -8.52
C PHE A 299 -17.41 7.85 -8.32
N ASP A 300 -18.58 7.37 -8.73
CA ASP A 300 -19.86 8.09 -8.62
C ASP A 300 -20.25 8.34 -7.16
N TYR A 301 -19.97 7.40 -6.27
CA TYR A 301 -20.18 7.55 -4.82
C TYR A 301 -19.57 8.85 -4.28
N PHE A 302 -18.28 9.10 -4.54
CA PHE A 302 -17.61 10.33 -4.08
C PHE A 302 -17.84 11.53 -5.01
N SER A 303 -18.42 11.33 -6.20
CA SER A 303 -18.90 12.44 -7.02
C SER A 303 -20.16 13.05 -6.43
N SER A 304 -21.09 12.21 -5.95
CA SER A 304 -22.37 12.63 -5.38
C SER A 304 -22.28 13.26 -4.00
N MET A 305 -21.14 13.11 -3.32
CA MET A 305 -20.91 13.65 -1.97
C MET A 305 -20.47 15.13 -1.97
N ALA A 306 -20.03 15.69 -3.11
CA ALA A 306 -19.36 17.00 -3.17
C ALA A 306 -20.27 18.16 -3.63
#